data_AF-A0A7S3WSM9-F1
#
_entry.id   AF-A0A7S3WSM9-F1
#
_cell.length_a   1.000
_cell.length_b   1.000
_cell.length_c   1.000
_cell.angle_alpha   90.00
_cell.angle_beta   90.00
_cell.angle_gamma   90.00
#
_symmetry.space_group_name_H-M   'P 1'
#
loop_
_entity.id
_entity.type
_entity.pdbx_description
1 polymer ?
#
loop_
_entity_poly.entity_id
_entity_poly.type
_entity_poly.pdbx_seq_one_letter_code
_entity_poly.pdbx_strand_id
1 'polypeptide(L)'
;GGRRAGAVAERKVSVLRRAVAANPRNEAVAVELLRAQESLLEPEEVGSAWEEAIRGDPCSVMLRMESLAHASRHVASFSVSALREAAAAAAAALRGRAEEAAAGGEPPSAVDALQRGALLLLLRAAYAERAAGFSERGTALLQAAVELNCFCPPALLAAPLGERLDAFAEFWESEAPRVGEPKARGWCNSTAAAAAA
;
A
#
# COMPACT_ATOMS: atom_id res chain seq x y z
N GLY A 1 0.84 40.07 -1.51
CA GLY A 1 0.44 38.73 -1.02
C GLY A 1 1.57 37.73 -1.14
N GLY A 2 1.94 37.32 -2.36
CA GLY A 2 2.80 36.15 -2.62
C GLY A 2 4.20 36.14 -1.98
N ARG A 3 4.96 37.25 -2.01
CA ARG A 3 6.33 37.29 -1.44
C ARG A 3 6.41 36.99 0.06
N ARG A 4 5.36 37.30 0.83
CA ARG A 4 5.33 37.06 2.28
C ARG A 4 4.99 35.60 2.60
N ALA A 5 4.19 34.94 1.74
CA ALA A 5 3.86 33.52 1.84
C ALA A 5 5.07 32.64 1.52
N GLY A 6 5.82 32.96 0.46
CA GLY A 6 7.07 32.25 0.11
C GLY A 6 8.11 32.30 1.22
N ALA A 7 8.38 33.48 1.79
CA ALA A 7 9.33 33.62 2.91
C ALA A 7 8.90 32.88 4.19
N VAL A 8 7.60 32.66 4.40
CA VAL A 8 7.11 31.83 5.53
C VAL A 8 7.33 30.35 5.23
N ALA A 9 7.04 29.89 4.02
CA ALA A 9 7.25 28.51 3.60
C ALA A 9 8.75 28.13 3.61
N GLU A 10 9.64 29.00 3.14
CA GLU A 10 11.09 28.80 3.20
C GLU A 10 11.60 28.64 4.64
N ARG A 11 11.12 29.49 5.56
CA ARG A 11 11.44 29.37 6.98
C ARG A 11 10.93 28.06 7.56
N LYS A 12 9.70 27.63 7.23
CA LYS A 12 9.14 26.35 7.67
C LYS A 12 10.02 25.19 7.19
N VAL A 13 10.38 25.16 5.91
CA VAL A 13 11.26 24.13 5.35
C VAL A 13 12.65 24.14 6.00
N SER A 14 13.25 25.30 6.25
CA SER A 14 14.54 25.41 6.94
C SER A 14 14.51 24.84 8.37
N VAL A 15 13.43 25.12 9.12
CA VAL A 15 13.22 24.54 10.46
C VAL A 15 13.04 23.03 10.37
N LEU A 16 12.20 22.55 9.45
CA LEU A 16 11.92 21.13 9.28
C LEU A 16 13.15 20.32 8.84
N ARG A 17 13.99 20.86 7.95
CA ARG A 17 15.28 20.23 7.58
C ARG A 17 16.17 20.01 8.79
N ARG A 18 16.30 21.02 9.67
CA ARG A 18 17.05 20.89 10.93
C ARG A 18 16.42 19.86 11.86
N ALA A 19 15.09 19.82 11.92
CA ALA A 19 14.37 18.86 12.75
C ALA A 19 14.53 17.41 12.25
N VAL A 20 14.49 17.17 10.94
CA VAL A 20 14.79 15.85 10.33
C VAL A 20 16.24 15.45 10.60
N ALA A 21 17.20 16.36 10.41
CA ALA A 21 18.61 16.07 10.69
C ALA A 21 18.87 15.70 12.16
N ALA A 22 18.17 16.37 13.09
CA ALA A 22 18.25 16.05 14.53
C ALA A 22 17.46 14.79 14.93
N ASN A 23 16.45 14.40 14.15
CA ASN A 23 15.53 13.30 14.46
C ASN A 23 15.30 12.40 13.22
N PRO A 24 16.33 11.70 12.72
CA PRO A 24 16.25 10.98 11.44
C PRO A 24 15.24 9.82 11.43
N ARG A 25 14.85 9.33 12.61
CA ARG A 25 13.83 8.26 12.78
C ARG A 25 12.40 8.79 12.97
N ASN A 26 12.21 10.11 13.02
CA ASN A 26 10.88 10.68 13.21
C ASN A 26 10.19 10.90 11.86
N GLU A 27 9.48 9.86 11.41
CA GLU A 27 8.75 9.87 10.13
C GLU A 27 7.75 11.02 10.01
N ALA A 28 7.09 11.42 11.09
CA ALA A 28 6.11 12.50 11.06
C ALA A 28 6.76 13.85 10.69
N VAL A 29 7.98 14.10 11.17
CA VAL A 29 8.74 15.32 10.82
C VAL A 29 9.21 15.26 9.37
N ALA A 30 9.62 14.07 8.88
CA ALA A 30 9.98 13.88 7.48
C ALA A 30 8.79 14.11 6.54
N VAL A 31 7.62 13.57 6.86
CA VAL A 31 6.37 13.82 6.12
C VAL A 31 6.02 15.31 6.10
N GLU A 32 6.13 16.01 7.23
CA GLU A 32 5.85 17.45 7.29
C GLU A 32 6.84 18.27 6.45
N LEU A 33 8.10 17.84 6.38
CA LEU A 33 9.09 18.44 5.48
C LEU A 33 8.66 18.30 4.02
N LEU A 34 8.33 17.08 3.59
CA LEU A 34 7.92 16.78 2.21
C LEU A 34 6.68 17.60 1.83
N ARG A 35 5.66 17.64 2.69
CA ARG A 35 4.45 18.47 2.49
C ARG A 35 4.76 19.96 2.39
N ALA A 36 5.67 20.47 3.21
CA ALA A 36 6.03 21.88 3.18
C ALA A 36 6.77 22.27 1.89
N GLN A 37 7.54 21.34 1.32
CA GLN A 37 8.27 21.54 0.07
C GLN A 37 7.34 21.65 -1.15
N GLU A 38 6.13 21.08 -1.11
CA GLU A 38 5.14 21.17 -2.19
C GLU A 38 4.81 22.61 -2.61
N SER A 39 4.90 23.55 -1.67
CA SER A 39 4.62 24.98 -1.94
C SER A 39 5.80 25.75 -2.53
N LEU A 40 6.97 25.12 -2.63
CA LEU A 40 8.23 25.76 -3.03
C LEU A 40 8.91 25.09 -4.24
N LEU A 41 8.63 23.81 -4.45
CA LEU A 41 9.27 22.98 -5.48
C LEU A 41 8.32 22.74 -6.65
N GLU A 42 8.90 22.48 -7.82
CA GLU A 42 8.14 22.04 -8.98
C GLU A 42 7.63 20.59 -8.78
N PRO A 43 6.54 20.16 -9.45
CA PRO A 43 5.94 18.84 -9.22
C PRO A 43 6.92 17.65 -9.37
N GLU A 44 7.86 17.73 -10.30
CA GLU A 44 8.88 16.70 -10.53
C GLU A 44 9.88 16.59 -9.37
N GLU A 45 10.28 17.72 -8.79
CA GLU A 45 11.17 17.79 -7.64
C GLU A 45 10.49 17.27 -6.37
N VAL A 46 9.18 17.56 -6.21
CA VAL A 46 8.36 17.01 -5.14
C VAL A 46 8.25 15.48 -5.27
N GLY A 47 7.98 14.97 -6.47
CA GLY A 47 7.94 13.53 -6.74
C GLY A 47 9.27 12.85 -6.38
N SER A 48 10.38 13.44 -6.82
CA SER A 48 11.74 12.96 -6.52
C SER A 48 12.03 12.92 -5.02
N ALA A 49 11.58 13.94 -4.27
CA ALA A 49 11.75 13.99 -2.82
C ALA A 49 10.96 12.90 -2.09
N TRP A 50 9.72 12.61 -2.52
CA TRP A 50 8.94 11.49 -1.99
C TRP A 50 9.59 10.14 -2.30
N GLU A 51 10.07 9.94 -3.53
CA GLU A 51 10.77 8.72 -3.92
C GLU A 51 12.06 8.51 -3.12
N GLU A 52 12.84 9.56 -2.89
CA GLU A 52 14.04 9.50 -2.06
C GLU A 52 13.72 9.11 -0.61
N ALA A 53 12.70 9.72 -0.02
CA ALA A 53 12.26 9.38 1.34
C ALA A 53 11.80 7.92 1.45
N ILE A 54 11.01 7.43 0.48
CA ILE A 54 10.57 6.04 0.42
C ILE A 54 11.75 5.09 0.19
N ARG A 55 12.77 5.49 -0.58
CA ARG A 55 13.98 4.68 -0.79
C ARG A 55 14.78 4.53 0.51
N GLY A 56 14.77 5.55 1.37
CA GLY A 56 15.41 5.52 2.68
C GLY A 56 14.73 4.58 3.68
N ASP A 57 13.39 4.47 3.62
CA ASP A 57 12.62 3.48 4.38
C ASP A 57 11.45 2.92 3.54
N PRO A 58 11.69 1.84 2.77
CA PRO A 58 10.68 1.26 1.89
C PRO A 58 9.48 0.67 2.64
N CYS A 59 9.62 0.40 3.94
CA CYS A 59 8.61 -0.26 4.76
C CYS A 59 7.84 0.72 5.66
N SER A 60 8.18 2.02 5.67
CA SER A 60 7.42 3.02 6.42
C SER A 60 5.99 3.12 5.87
N VAL A 61 5.04 2.61 6.66
CA VAL A 61 3.61 2.69 6.34
C VAL A 61 3.17 4.14 6.24
N MET A 62 3.69 5.02 7.10
CA MET A 62 3.35 6.45 7.10
C MET A 62 3.78 7.13 5.80
N LEU A 63 5.05 6.96 5.39
CA LEU A 63 5.57 7.55 4.15
C LEU A 63 4.79 7.03 2.93
N ARG A 64 4.49 5.73 2.89
CA ARG A 64 3.70 5.12 1.80
C ARG A 64 2.26 5.64 1.76
N MET A 65 1.60 5.76 2.92
CA MET A 65 0.24 6.30 2.97
C MET A 65 0.18 7.75 2.51
N GLU A 66 1.15 8.54 2.95
CA GLU A 66 1.21 9.97 2.65
C GLU A 66 1.60 10.25 1.20
N SER A 67 2.50 9.45 0.61
CA SER A 67 2.81 9.56 -0.81
C SER A 67 1.63 9.20 -1.71
N LEU A 68 0.86 8.15 -1.36
CA LEU A 68 -0.37 7.79 -2.08
C LEU A 68 -1.43 8.90 -1.94
N ALA A 69 -1.55 9.51 -0.75
CA ALA A 69 -2.44 10.65 -0.54
C ALA A 69 -1.99 11.88 -1.33
N HIS A 70 -0.68 12.14 -1.39
CA HIS A 70 -0.09 13.21 -2.20
C HIS A 70 -0.40 13.02 -3.69
N ALA A 71 -0.14 11.83 -4.24
CA ALA A 71 -0.43 11.50 -5.64
C ALA A 71 -1.91 11.72 -5.98
N SER A 72 -2.81 11.40 -5.06
CA SER A 72 -4.26 11.58 -5.24
C SER A 72 -4.72 13.05 -5.23
N ARG A 73 -3.94 13.98 -4.66
CA ARG A 73 -4.26 15.42 -4.61
C ARG A 73 -3.78 16.18 -5.85
N HIS A 74 -2.75 15.68 -6.53
CA HIS A 74 -2.09 16.34 -7.65
C HIS A 74 -2.61 15.79 -8.99
N VAL A 75 -3.82 16.21 -9.36
CA VAL A 75 -4.58 15.65 -10.50
C VAL A 75 -3.84 15.76 -11.85
N ALA A 76 -2.97 16.76 -12.01
CA ALA A 76 -2.24 16.99 -13.25
C ALA A 76 -1.22 15.87 -13.59
N SER A 77 -0.67 15.19 -12.58
CA SER A 77 0.27 14.07 -12.74
C SER A 77 -0.33 12.72 -12.29
N PHE A 78 -1.56 12.74 -11.78
CA PHE A 78 -2.22 11.54 -11.27
C PHE A 78 -2.62 10.60 -12.40
N SER A 79 -2.24 9.32 -12.25
CA SER A 79 -2.85 8.23 -12.98
C SER A 79 -3.21 7.10 -12.03
N VAL A 80 -4.31 6.42 -12.31
CA VAL A 80 -4.75 5.26 -11.51
C VAL A 80 -3.75 4.11 -11.65
N SER A 81 -3.07 3.99 -12.79
CA SER A 81 -1.97 3.03 -12.98
C SER A 81 -0.79 3.31 -12.04
N ALA A 82 -0.30 4.55 -11.96
CA ALA A 82 0.79 4.90 -11.05
C ALA A 82 0.41 4.67 -9.57
N LEU A 83 -0.83 4.96 -9.20
CA LEU A 83 -1.35 4.68 -7.87
C LEU A 83 -1.35 3.18 -7.56
N ARG A 84 -1.77 2.33 -8.51
CA ARG A 84 -1.76 0.86 -8.40
C ARG A 84 -0.33 0.35 -8.24
N GLU A 85 0.59 0.81 -9.07
CA GLU A 85 2.00 0.43 -9.02
C GLU A 85 2.64 0.80 -7.67
N ALA A 86 2.40 2.03 -7.19
CA ALA A 86 2.89 2.49 -5.89
C ALA A 86 2.33 1.66 -4.73
N ALA A 87 1.03 1.35 -4.74
CA ALA A 87 0.40 0.52 -3.72
C ALA A 87 0.92 -0.93 -3.76
N ALA A 88 1.07 -1.51 -4.95
CA ALA A 88 1.60 -2.86 -5.13
C ALA A 88 3.07 -2.96 -4.67
N ALA A 89 3.90 -1.98 -5.02
CA ALA A 89 5.29 -1.91 -4.57
C ALA A 89 5.39 -1.79 -3.04
N ALA A 90 4.50 -1.02 -2.42
CA ALA A 90 4.46 -0.86 -0.97
C ALA A 90 4.02 -2.14 -0.25
N ALA A 91 2.98 -2.82 -0.76
CA ALA A 91 2.55 -4.10 -0.23
C ALA A 91 3.63 -5.19 -0.38
N ALA A 92 4.33 -5.22 -1.52
CA ALA A 92 5.43 -6.16 -1.75
C ALA A 92 6.60 -5.92 -0.79
N ALA A 93 6.99 -4.65 -0.55
CA ALA A 93 8.05 -4.31 0.40
C ALA A 93 7.70 -4.75 1.83
N LEU A 94 6.48 -4.45 2.30
CA LEU A 94 6.02 -4.87 3.63
C LEU A 94 5.93 -6.39 3.78
N ARG A 95 5.45 -7.09 2.74
CA ARG A 95 5.41 -8.56 2.74
C ARG A 95 6.80 -9.16 2.86
N GLY A 96 7.74 -8.72 2.01
CA GLY A 96 9.12 -9.22 2.05
C GLY A 96 9.77 -9.00 3.41
N ARG A 97 9.60 -7.80 3.98
CA ARG A 97 10.10 -7.49 5.33
C ARG A 97 9.43 -8.34 6.42
N ALA A 98 8.15 -8.67 6.28
CA ALA A 98 7.44 -9.55 7.22
C ALA A 98 7.92 -11.00 7.14
N GLU A 99 8.20 -11.50 5.93
CA GLU A 99 8.80 -12.82 5.71
C GLU A 99 10.21 -12.88 6.31
N GLU A 100 11.03 -11.84 6.09
CA GLU A 100 12.35 -11.70 6.70
C GLU A 100 12.28 -11.63 8.24
N ALA A 101 11.34 -10.87 8.79
CA ALA A 101 11.12 -10.78 10.24
C ALA A 101 10.79 -12.15 10.84
N ALA A 102 9.87 -12.88 10.20
CA ALA A 102 9.46 -14.21 10.64
C ALA A 102 10.61 -15.21 10.57
N ALA A 103 11.37 -15.22 9.47
CA ALA A 103 12.53 -16.09 9.29
C ALA A 103 13.69 -15.74 10.25
N GLY A 104 13.86 -14.44 10.54
CA GLY A 104 14.86 -13.91 11.45
C GLY A 104 14.55 -14.08 12.94
N GLY A 105 13.38 -14.61 13.28
CA GLY A 105 12.97 -14.82 14.67
C GLY A 105 12.63 -13.53 15.42
N GLU A 106 12.26 -12.46 14.71
CA GLU A 106 11.70 -11.26 15.33
C GLU A 106 10.40 -11.57 16.08
N PRO A 107 10.04 -10.78 17.11
CA PRO A 107 8.83 -11.06 17.88
C PRO A 107 7.59 -11.03 16.97
N PRO A 108 6.58 -11.90 17.22
CA PRO A 108 5.35 -11.95 16.42
C PRO A 108 4.67 -10.57 16.26
N SER A 109 4.75 -9.71 17.28
CA SER A 109 4.21 -8.35 17.24
C SER A 109 4.82 -7.47 16.14
N ALA A 110 6.09 -7.70 15.77
CA ALA A 110 6.76 -6.97 14.69
C ALA A 110 6.26 -7.43 13.31
N VAL A 111 6.15 -8.75 13.11
CA VAL A 111 5.56 -9.35 11.91
C VAL A 111 4.12 -8.85 11.74
N ASP A 112 3.33 -8.90 12.81
CA ASP A 112 1.95 -8.43 12.81
C ASP A 112 1.83 -6.94 12.46
N ALA A 113 2.78 -6.10 12.91
CA ALA A 113 2.79 -4.68 12.59
C ALA A 113 2.98 -4.43 11.09
N LEU A 114 3.88 -5.18 10.45
CA LEU A 114 4.13 -5.13 9.00
C LEU A 114 2.90 -5.61 8.21
N GLN A 115 2.29 -6.72 8.63
CA GLN A 115 1.07 -7.25 8.02
C GLN A 115 -0.12 -6.28 8.14
N ARG A 116 -0.29 -5.64 9.31
CA ARG A 116 -1.27 -4.56 9.50
C ARG A 116 -0.99 -3.38 8.57
N GLY A 117 0.28 -3.01 8.40
CA GLY A 117 0.70 -1.99 7.45
C GLY A 117 0.26 -2.32 6.01
N ALA A 118 0.50 -3.56 5.57
CA ALA A 118 0.13 -4.00 4.23
C ALA A 118 -1.40 -3.97 4.03
N LEU A 119 -2.17 -4.38 5.05
CA LEU A 119 -3.63 -4.31 5.03
C LEU A 119 -4.15 -2.86 4.95
N LEU A 120 -3.56 -1.93 5.70
CA LEU A 120 -3.92 -0.52 5.63
C LEU A 120 -3.68 0.07 4.24
N LEU A 121 -2.56 -0.28 3.60
CA LEU A 121 -2.26 0.16 2.23
C LEU A 121 -3.19 -0.46 1.19
N LEU A 122 -3.53 -1.75 1.33
CA LEU A 122 -4.53 -2.39 0.48
C LEU A 122 -5.89 -1.69 0.59
N LEU A 123 -6.33 -1.39 1.82
CA LEU A 123 -7.58 -0.66 2.06
C LEU A 123 -7.54 0.72 1.40
N ARG A 124 -6.41 1.43 1.53
CA ARG A 124 -6.22 2.74 0.89
C ARG A 124 -6.29 2.64 -0.63
N ALA A 125 -5.69 1.62 -1.22
CA ALA A 125 -5.75 1.37 -2.66
C ALA A 125 -7.18 1.07 -3.12
N ALA A 126 -7.92 0.23 -2.40
CA ALA A 126 -9.33 -0.06 -2.69
C ALA A 126 -10.22 1.20 -2.64
N TYR A 127 -10.04 2.06 -1.64
CA TYR A 127 -10.74 3.35 -1.59
C TYR A 127 -10.36 4.26 -2.74
N ALA A 128 -9.10 4.26 -3.14
CA ALA A 128 -8.63 5.11 -4.22
C ALA A 128 -9.14 4.64 -5.59
N GLU A 129 -9.24 3.33 -5.83
CA GLU A 129 -9.93 2.77 -7.00
C GLU A 129 -11.38 3.24 -7.08
N ARG A 130 -12.12 3.13 -5.96
CA ARG A 130 -13.50 3.61 -5.87
C ARG A 130 -13.60 5.11 -6.13
N ALA A 131 -12.71 5.91 -5.55
CA ALA A 131 -12.69 7.37 -5.74
C ALA A 131 -12.38 7.77 -7.19
N ALA A 132 -11.64 6.94 -7.93
CA ALA A 132 -11.35 7.12 -9.35
C ALA A 132 -12.44 6.54 -10.29
N GLY A 133 -13.57 6.05 -9.76
CA GLY A 133 -14.68 5.50 -10.54
C GLY A 133 -14.61 3.97 -10.75
N PHE A 134 -13.54 3.31 -10.32
CA PHE A 134 -13.35 1.85 -10.44
C PHE A 134 -13.91 1.12 -9.20
N SER A 135 -15.18 1.36 -8.88
CA SER A 135 -15.81 0.84 -7.66
C SER A 135 -15.80 -0.70 -7.60
N GLU A 136 -16.08 -1.37 -8.71
CA GLU A 136 -16.04 -2.84 -8.80
C GLU A 136 -14.65 -3.38 -8.48
N ARG A 137 -13.60 -2.76 -9.04
CA ARG A 137 -12.21 -3.14 -8.78
C ARG A 137 -11.79 -2.89 -7.33
N GLY A 138 -12.25 -1.78 -6.74
CA GLY A 138 -12.02 -1.49 -5.32
C GLY A 138 -12.63 -2.59 -4.42
N THR A 139 -13.86 -3.02 -4.71
CA THR A 139 -14.51 -4.14 -4.03
C THR A 139 -13.75 -5.45 -4.27
N ALA A 140 -13.37 -5.71 -5.52
CA ALA A 140 -12.64 -6.90 -5.94
C ALA A 140 -11.29 -7.06 -5.20
N LEU A 141 -10.56 -5.97 -4.94
CA LEU A 141 -9.33 -6.00 -4.14
C LEU A 141 -9.56 -6.51 -2.71
N LEU A 142 -10.64 -6.04 -2.07
CA LEU A 142 -10.98 -6.45 -0.70
C LEU A 142 -11.50 -7.89 -0.68
N GLN A 143 -12.36 -8.26 -1.64
CA GLN A 143 -12.83 -9.63 -1.81
C GLN A 143 -11.65 -10.59 -2.02
N ALA A 144 -10.72 -10.26 -2.93
CA ALA A 144 -9.55 -11.09 -3.20
C ALA A 144 -8.68 -11.29 -1.96
N ALA A 145 -8.45 -10.24 -1.18
CA ALA A 145 -7.68 -10.35 0.05
C ALA A 145 -8.36 -11.25 1.09
N VAL A 146 -9.69 -11.16 1.25
CA VAL A 146 -10.41 -12.03 2.17
C VAL A 146 -10.42 -13.47 1.67
N GLU A 147 -10.70 -13.70 0.40
CA GLU A 147 -10.73 -15.04 -0.19
C GLU A 147 -9.36 -15.73 -0.09
N LEU A 148 -8.28 -15.04 -0.49
CA LEU A 148 -6.92 -15.59 -0.50
C LEU A 148 -6.40 -15.90 0.92
N ASN A 149 -6.74 -15.08 1.93
CA ASN A 149 -6.18 -15.21 3.27
C ASN A 149 -7.08 -15.97 4.25
N CYS A 150 -8.40 -15.86 4.12
CA CYS A 150 -9.36 -16.45 5.07
C CYS A 150 -10.06 -17.70 4.50
N PHE A 151 -10.16 -17.83 3.19
CA PHE A 151 -10.83 -18.94 2.52
C PHE A 151 -9.88 -19.73 1.62
N CYS A 152 -8.58 -19.70 1.90
CA CYS A 152 -7.61 -20.56 1.22
C CYS A 152 -7.93 -22.05 1.48
N PRO A 153 -8.01 -22.91 0.44
CA PRO A 153 -8.19 -24.34 0.60
C PRO A 153 -7.11 -24.96 1.52
N PRO A 154 -7.46 -25.85 2.46
CA PRO A 154 -6.50 -26.45 3.38
C PRO A 154 -5.30 -27.12 2.70
N ALA A 155 -5.53 -27.75 1.53
CA ALA A 155 -4.48 -28.37 0.72
C ALA A 155 -3.41 -27.39 0.23
N LEU A 156 -3.76 -26.12 0.06
CA LEU A 156 -2.89 -25.06 -0.46
C LEU A 156 -2.23 -24.22 0.64
N LEU A 157 -2.61 -24.38 1.91
CA LEU A 157 -2.06 -23.56 3.00
C LEU A 157 -0.54 -23.69 3.15
N ALA A 158 -0.01 -24.90 2.90
CA ALA A 158 1.42 -25.19 2.94
C ALA A 158 2.12 -24.95 1.59
N ALA A 159 1.39 -24.66 0.53
CA ALA A 159 1.97 -24.44 -0.80
C ALA A 159 2.68 -23.06 -0.87
N PRO A 160 3.74 -22.92 -1.69
CA PRO A 160 4.35 -21.64 -2.00
C PRO A 160 3.32 -20.61 -2.48
N LEU A 161 3.54 -19.33 -2.18
CA LEU A 161 2.59 -18.26 -2.55
C LEU A 161 2.28 -18.26 -4.06
N GLY A 162 3.25 -18.54 -4.93
CA GLY A 162 3.04 -18.63 -6.38
C GLY A 162 1.98 -19.66 -6.75
N GLU A 163 2.13 -20.90 -6.26
CA GLU A 163 1.15 -21.98 -6.51
C GLU A 163 -0.24 -21.63 -5.97
N ARG A 164 -0.31 -20.98 -4.80
CA ARG A 164 -1.58 -20.51 -4.27
C ARG A 164 -2.21 -19.43 -5.16
N LEU A 165 -1.41 -18.53 -5.71
CA LEU A 165 -1.89 -17.47 -6.60
C LEU A 165 -2.36 -18.03 -7.94
N ASP A 166 -1.69 -19.04 -8.48
CA ASP A 166 -2.08 -19.71 -9.72
C ASP A 166 -3.44 -20.40 -9.54
N ALA A 167 -3.60 -21.21 -8.49
CA ALA A 167 -4.87 -21.85 -8.16
C ALA A 167 -5.97 -20.82 -7.79
N PHE A 168 -5.59 -19.72 -7.16
CA PHE A 168 -6.52 -18.63 -6.86
C PHE A 168 -7.00 -17.93 -8.13
N ALA A 169 -6.13 -17.75 -9.13
CA ALA A 169 -6.48 -17.16 -10.42
C ALA A 169 -7.54 -18.01 -11.14
N GLU A 170 -7.42 -19.34 -11.13
CA GLU A 170 -8.44 -20.23 -11.69
C GLU A 170 -9.81 -20.04 -11.01
N PHE A 171 -9.83 -19.95 -9.67
CA PHE A 171 -11.04 -19.61 -8.94
C PHE A 171 -11.57 -18.22 -9.32
N TRP A 172 -10.67 -17.25 -9.45
CA TRP A 172 -11.00 -15.86 -9.78
C TRP A 172 -11.58 -15.67 -11.19
N GLU A 173 -11.21 -16.54 -12.13
CA GLU A 173 -11.75 -16.56 -13.49
C GLU A 173 -13.01 -17.44 -13.63
N SER A 174 -13.30 -18.32 -12.66
CA SER A 174 -14.46 -19.23 -12.71
C SER A 174 -15.86 -18.59 -12.55
N GLU A 175 -15.93 -17.26 -12.42
CA GLU A 175 -17.17 -16.51 -12.11
C GLU A 175 -17.95 -16.98 -10.87
N ALA A 176 -17.33 -17.79 -10.00
CA ALA A 176 -17.97 -18.23 -8.76
C ALA A 176 -18.27 -17.02 -7.84
N PRO A 177 -19.40 -17.00 -7.11
CA PRO A 177 -19.74 -15.87 -6.25
C PRO A 177 -18.68 -15.62 -5.17
N ARG A 178 -18.20 -14.39 -5.07
CA ARG A 178 -17.14 -13.95 -4.15
C ARG A 178 -17.71 -13.54 -2.79
N VAL A 179 -16.89 -13.53 -1.75
CA VAL A 179 -17.29 -13.02 -0.41
C VAL A 179 -18.08 -11.71 -0.51
N GLY A 180 -19.23 -11.67 0.16
CA GLY A 180 -20.16 -10.53 0.13
C GLY A 180 -21.24 -10.61 -0.95
N GLU A 181 -21.13 -11.53 -1.91
CA GLU A 181 -22.13 -11.75 -2.95
C GLU A 181 -23.16 -12.81 -2.53
N PRO A 182 -24.38 -12.78 -3.10
CA PRO A 182 -25.39 -13.80 -2.86
C PRO A 182 -24.86 -15.20 -3.20
N LYS A 183 -25.04 -16.15 -2.28
CA LYS A 183 -24.62 -17.55 -2.42
C LYS A 183 -23.10 -17.79 -2.46
N ALA A 184 -22.30 -16.80 -2.06
CA ALA A 184 -20.86 -16.99 -1.86
C ALA A 184 -20.59 -18.11 -0.86
N ARG A 185 -19.69 -19.03 -1.24
CA ARG A 185 -19.25 -20.16 -0.41
C ARG A 185 -17.77 -20.05 0.00
N GLY A 186 -17.05 -19.07 -0.55
CA GLY A 186 -15.62 -18.88 -0.38
C GLY A 186 -14.79 -19.83 -1.25
N TRP A 187 -13.54 -19.45 -1.51
CA TRP A 187 -12.61 -20.20 -2.37
C TRP A 187 -12.42 -21.65 -1.92
N CYS A 188 -12.31 -21.92 -0.61
CA CYS A 188 -12.15 -23.25 -0.03
C CYS A 188 -13.29 -24.24 -0.33
N ASN A 189 -14.45 -23.74 -0.76
CA ASN A 189 -15.61 -24.56 -1.13
C ASN A 189 -15.90 -24.54 -2.64
N SER A 190 -14.99 -24.00 -3.46
CA SER A 190 -15.15 -23.93 -4.91
C SER A 190 -14.72 -25.23 -5.61
N THR A 191 -15.23 -25.48 -6.81
CA THR A 191 -14.82 -26.63 -7.64
C THR A 191 -13.37 -26.54 -8.09
N ALA A 192 -12.82 -25.33 -8.25
CA ALA A 192 -11.40 -25.11 -8.51
C ALA A 192 -10.53 -25.61 -7.34
N ALA A 193 -10.96 -25.41 -6.10
CA ALA A 193 -10.27 -25.95 -4.92
C ALA A 193 -10.27 -27.49 -4.87
N ALA A 194 -11.25 -28.15 -5.50
CA ALA A 194 -11.33 -29.61 -5.59
C ALA A 194 -10.44 -30.21 -6.69
N ALA A 195 -10.00 -29.42 -7.67
CA ALA A 195 -9.10 -29.86 -8.74
C ALA A 195 -7.62 -29.82 -8.33
N ALA A 196 -7.27 -29.05 -7.30
CA ALA A 196 -5.92 -28.95 -6.73
C ALA A 196 -5.63 -29.96 -5.59
N ALA A 197 -6.59 -30.87 -5.30
CA ALA A 197 -6.50 -31.92 -4.27
C ALA A 197 -6.36 -33.30 -4.92
#